data_AF-A0A5C6PUC3-F1
#
_entry.id   AF-A0A5C6PUC3-F1
#
_cell.length_a   1.000
_cell.length_b   1.000
_cell.length_c   1.000
_cell.angle_alpha   90.00
_cell.angle_beta   90.00
_cell.angle_gamma   90.00
#
_symmetry.space_group_name_H-M   'P 1'
#
loop_
_entity.id
_entity.type
_entity.pdbx_description
1 polymer ?
#
loop_
_entity_poly.entity_id
_entity_poly.type
_entity_poly.pdbx_seq_one_letter_code
_entity_poly.pdbx_strand_id
1 'polypeptide(L)'
;MTKSAFGIVASGALIFSLAACSSTDAGSGSSSSAAPSSSSSASAASTEPLASLPDLSAGVDTQVAVDASFVDALGTLGLTPGVVGTAGFTDGTFSFPITGGNVDYYDPASDVRPYVQGEIDHDGSGLSLTAADGTVVELTDFRIDPGESKLYGTVTANGTVAAEDAYLFNLYGGTLKPLQMEGTNAVLEGTTVHISPDAAALLNQTFNTDAVQDEMLVGVAKITVATE
;
A
#
# COMPACT_ATOMS: atom_id res chain seq x y z
N MET A 1 -24.37 21.61 34.21
CA MET A 1 -23.01 21.85 34.75
C MET A 1 -22.76 20.83 35.86
N THR A 2 -22.22 19.67 35.53
CA THR A 2 -21.82 18.68 36.54
C THR A 2 -20.44 18.18 36.16
N LYS A 3 -19.47 18.54 36.99
CA LYS A 3 -18.04 18.25 36.84
C LYS A 3 -17.75 16.97 37.57
N SER A 4 -17.02 16.04 36.96
CA SER A 4 -16.40 14.93 37.66
C SER A 4 -15.05 14.63 37.00
N ALA A 5 -14.01 14.76 37.81
CA ALA A 5 -12.65 14.39 37.52
C ALA A 5 -12.33 13.14 38.35
N PHE A 6 -11.65 12.16 37.77
CA PHE A 6 -10.78 11.21 38.47
C PHE A 6 -9.71 10.75 37.48
N GLY A 7 -8.44 10.92 37.87
CA GLY A 7 -7.30 10.26 37.22
C GLY A 7 -6.88 9.02 38.01
N ILE A 8 -5.94 8.24 37.45
CA ILE A 8 -4.80 7.60 38.13
C ILE A 8 -3.90 6.90 37.08
N VAL A 9 -2.60 6.96 37.36
CA VAL A 9 -1.39 6.53 36.65
C VAL A 9 -1.12 5.02 36.80
N ALA A 10 -0.45 4.38 35.83
CA ALA A 10 0.52 3.31 36.11
C ALA A 10 1.51 3.10 34.95
N SER A 11 2.78 3.44 35.18
CA SER A 11 3.93 3.07 34.35
C SER A 11 4.33 1.61 34.61
N GLY A 12 4.67 0.85 33.56
CA GLY A 12 5.22 -0.50 33.67
C GLY A 12 6.39 -0.70 32.70
N ALA A 13 7.61 -0.68 33.22
CA ALA A 13 8.82 -1.06 32.50
C ALA A 13 9.06 -2.57 32.65
N LEU A 14 9.43 -3.25 31.55
CA LEU A 14 9.91 -4.62 31.56
C LEU A 14 11.30 -4.67 30.92
N ILE A 15 12.29 -5.04 31.74
CA ILE A 15 13.66 -5.38 31.35
C ILE A 15 13.98 -6.66 32.11
N PHE A 16 14.41 -7.75 31.46
CA PHE A 16 15.28 -8.78 32.06
C PHE A 16 15.90 -9.72 30.98
N SER A 17 17.19 -9.50 30.78
CA SER A 17 18.36 -10.42 30.76
C SER A 17 18.37 -11.83 30.12
N LEU A 18 19.41 -11.97 29.29
CA LEU A 18 20.24 -13.11 28.87
C LEU A 18 20.15 -14.46 29.60
N ALA A 19 20.20 -15.54 28.80
CA ALA A 19 20.78 -16.83 29.19
C ALA A 19 21.59 -17.43 28.01
N ALA A 20 22.89 -17.60 28.24
CA ALA A 20 23.79 -18.43 27.45
C ALA A 20 24.01 -19.74 28.21
N CYS A 21 23.92 -20.90 27.54
CA CYS A 21 24.49 -22.15 28.03
C CYS A 21 25.02 -22.99 26.86
N SER A 22 26.35 -23.08 26.88
CA SER A 22 27.23 -24.02 26.22
C SER A 22 26.99 -25.46 26.69
N SER A 23 27.26 -26.42 25.80
CA SER A 23 27.41 -27.85 26.15
C SER A 23 28.88 -28.24 25.95
N THR A 24 29.44 -28.92 26.95
CA THR A 24 30.79 -29.49 27.00
C THR A 24 30.65 -30.98 27.31
N ASP A 25 31.35 -31.89 26.61
CA ASP A 25 32.16 -32.94 27.24
C ASP A 25 33.15 -33.61 26.24
N ALA A 26 34.16 -34.27 26.80
CA ALA A 26 35.53 -34.41 26.30
C ALA A 26 35.88 -35.79 25.69
N GLY A 27 36.99 -35.86 24.94
CA GLY A 27 37.59 -37.13 24.49
C GLY A 27 38.87 -36.99 23.65
N SER A 28 40.00 -37.31 24.27
CA SER A 28 41.39 -37.49 23.83
C SER A 28 41.76 -37.77 22.35
N GLY A 29 42.85 -37.12 21.88
CA GLY A 29 43.99 -37.82 21.27
C GLY A 29 44.26 -37.67 19.77
N SER A 30 45.40 -37.02 19.46
CA SER A 30 46.26 -37.16 18.26
C SER A 30 45.85 -36.52 16.93
N SER A 31 46.71 -35.57 16.55
CA SER A 31 46.96 -34.95 15.25
C SER A 31 46.70 -35.81 14.01
N SER A 32 45.92 -35.27 13.06
CA SER A 32 46.32 -35.13 11.64
C SER A 32 45.25 -34.35 10.86
N SER A 33 45.75 -33.35 10.14
CA SER A 33 45.17 -32.78 8.90
C SER A 33 43.85 -32.01 9.00
N ALA A 34 44.02 -30.68 8.97
CA ALA A 34 43.00 -29.73 8.56
C ALA A 34 42.36 -30.12 7.23
N ALA A 35 41.05 -30.31 7.25
CA ALA A 35 40.20 -29.96 6.12
C ALA A 35 39.32 -28.81 6.62
N PRO A 36 39.42 -27.59 6.07
CA PRO A 36 38.38 -26.62 6.31
C PRO A 36 37.13 -27.22 5.66
N SER A 37 36.15 -27.59 6.47
CA SER A 37 34.78 -27.65 5.98
C SER A 37 34.48 -26.24 5.50
N SER A 38 34.60 -26.03 4.20
CA SER A 38 34.15 -24.83 3.53
C SER A 38 32.67 -24.72 3.85
N SER A 39 32.36 -23.93 4.87
CA SER A 39 31.09 -23.22 4.95
C SER A 39 31.07 -22.37 3.70
N SER A 40 30.59 -22.94 2.60
CA SER A 40 30.07 -22.17 1.49
C SER A 40 28.88 -21.42 2.06
N SER A 41 29.15 -20.29 2.71
CA SER A 41 28.25 -19.16 2.70
C SER A 41 28.09 -18.84 1.21
N ALA A 42 27.15 -19.52 0.57
CA ALA A 42 26.62 -19.04 -0.68
C ALA A 42 26.11 -17.64 -0.33
N SER A 43 26.86 -16.61 -0.71
CA SER A 43 26.26 -15.30 -0.91
C SER A 43 25.07 -15.58 -1.82
N ALA A 44 23.87 -15.51 -1.25
CA ALA A 44 22.67 -15.42 -2.07
C ALA A 44 22.96 -14.24 -3.00
N ALA A 45 23.06 -14.51 -4.29
CA ALA A 45 23.08 -13.44 -5.27
C ALA A 45 21.77 -12.68 -5.06
N SER A 46 21.86 -11.49 -4.47
CA SER A 46 20.73 -10.57 -4.40
C SER A 46 20.32 -10.33 -5.85
N THR A 47 19.10 -10.74 -6.19
CA THR A 47 18.57 -10.51 -7.53
C THR A 47 18.47 -9.00 -7.73
N GLU A 48 19.20 -8.47 -8.70
CA GLU A 48 19.16 -7.04 -9.03
C GLU A 48 17.84 -6.71 -9.74
N PRO A 49 17.24 -5.53 -9.49
CA PRO A 49 16.07 -5.08 -10.23
C PRO A 49 16.42 -4.89 -11.71
N LEU A 50 15.46 -5.18 -12.59
CA LEU A 50 15.56 -4.91 -14.04
C LEU A 50 15.54 -3.41 -14.34
N ALA A 51 14.83 -2.64 -13.51
CA ALA A 51 14.80 -1.19 -13.57
C ALA A 51 14.62 -0.62 -12.17
N SER A 52 15.28 0.51 -11.91
CA SER A 52 15.17 1.26 -10.67
C SER A 52 14.99 2.73 -10.99
N LEU A 53 13.96 3.33 -10.40
CA LEU A 53 13.68 4.76 -10.44
C LEU A 53 13.77 5.28 -9.01
N PRO A 54 14.90 5.91 -8.62
CA PRO A 54 15.12 6.35 -7.24
C PRO A 54 14.32 7.60 -6.86
N ASP A 55 13.72 8.28 -7.84
CA ASP A 55 12.93 9.48 -7.65
C ASP A 55 11.78 9.51 -8.67
N LEU A 56 10.56 9.59 -8.17
CA LEU A 56 9.33 9.73 -8.96
C LEU A 56 8.74 11.15 -8.90
N SER A 57 9.48 12.14 -8.38
CA SER A 57 8.99 13.53 -8.26
C SER A 57 8.74 14.23 -9.61
N ALA A 58 9.33 13.73 -10.69
CA ALA A 58 9.04 14.15 -12.07
C ALA A 58 7.82 13.42 -12.66
N GLY A 59 7.05 12.73 -11.82
CA GLY A 59 6.05 11.72 -12.17
C GLY A 59 4.95 12.20 -13.12
N VAL A 60 4.15 11.23 -13.58
CA VAL A 60 3.03 11.48 -14.50
C VAL A 60 1.71 11.27 -13.77
N ASP A 61 1.23 10.04 -13.72
CA ASP A 61 -0.01 9.71 -13.02
C ASP A 61 -0.16 8.23 -12.69
N THR A 62 -1.01 7.97 -11.71
CA THR A 62 -1.70 6.70 -11.54
C THR A 62 -3.15 6.89 -11.96
N GLN A 63 -3.62 6.05 -12.87
CA GLN A 63 -4.99 6.05 -13.35
C GLN A 63 -5.72 4.81 -12.84
N VAL A 64 -6.98 4.94 -12.44
CA VAL A 64 -7.85 3.82 -12.05
C VAL A 64 -9.10 3.85 -12.90
N ALA A 65 -9.21 2.90 -13.83
CA ALA A 65 -10.44 2.68 -14.59
C ALA A 65 -11.46 2.01 -13.66
N VAL A 66 -12.54 2.73 -13.34
CA VAL A 66 -13.52 2.30 -12.34
C VAL A 66 -14.34 1.14 -12.88
N ASP A 67 -14.50 0.10 -12.07
CA ASP A 67 -15.32 -1.05 -12.42
C ASP A 67 -16.82 -0.69 -12.35
N ALA A 68 -17.60 -1.20 -13.31
CA ALA A 68 -19.03 -0.93 -13.37
C ALA A 68 -19.78 -1.44 -12.11
N SER A 69 -19.35 -2.58 -11.56
CA SER A 69 -19.95 -3.13 -10.34
C SER A 69 -19.73 -2.24 -9.11
N PHE A 70 -18.61 -1.52 -9.07
CA PHE A 70 -18.35 -0.54 -8.02
C PHE A 70 -19.29 0.66 -8.13
N VAL A 71 -19.49 1.19 -9.35
CA VAL A 71 -20.44 2.29 -9.59
C VAL A 71 -21.87 1.90 -9.19
N ASP A 72 -22.29 0.68 -9.55
CA ASP A 72 -23.61 0.16 -9.18
C ASP A 72 -23.77 -0.01 -7.65
N ALA A 73 -22.71 -0.47 -6.97
CA ALA A 73 -22.68 -0.57 -5.52
C ALA A 73 -22.81 0.80 -4.84
N LEU A 74 -22.06 1.80 -5.30
CA LEU A 74 -22.16 3.18 -4.80
C LEU A 74 -23.55 3.77 -5.03
N GLY A 75 -24.13 3.53 -6.22
CA GLY A 75 -25.49 3.96 -6.54
C GLY A 75 -26.55 3.34 -5.62
N THR A 76 -26.42 2.05 -5.32
CA THR A 76 -27.32 1.35 -4.38
C THR A 76 -27.18 1.89 -2.95
N LEU A 77 -25.98 2.30 -2.58
CA LEU A 77 -25.67 2.92 -1.28
C LEU A 77 -26.07 4.40 -1.19
N GLY A 78 -26.47 5.02 -2.31
CA GLY A 78 -26.73 6.47 -2.36
C GLY A 78 -25.47 7.31 -2.12
N LEU A 79 -24.29 6.76 -2.43
CA LEU A 79 -23.01 7.44 -2.34
C LEU A 79 -22.64 8.00 -3.71
N THR A 80 -22.34 9.29 -3.74
CA THR A 80 -21.85 9.98 -4.94
C THR A 80 -20.33 10.12 -4.83
N PRO A 81 -19.54 9.49 -5.72
CA PRO A 81 -18.11 9.68 -5.74
C PRO A 81 -17.74 11.05 -6.33
N GLY A 82 -16.66 11.63 -5.82
CA GLY A 82 -16.04 12.86 -6.30
C GLY A 82 -14.52 12.80 -6.21
N VAL A 83 -13.86 13.85 -6.68
CA VAL A 83 -12.41 14.03 -6.58
C VAL A 83 -12.06 15.12 -5.57
N VAL A 84 -10.90 15.00 -4.96
CA VAL A 84 -10.33 15.98 -4.03
C VAL A 84 -8.98 16.45 -4.55
N GLY A 85 -8.72 17.75 -4.39
CA GLY A 85 -7.43 18.37 -4.70
C GLY A 85 -7.04 18.24 -6.17
N THR A 86 -5.88 17.67 -6.45
CA THR A 86 -5.34 17.53 -7.82
C THR A 86 -5.78 16.26 -8.56
N ALA A 87 -6.63 15.44 -7.94
CA ALA A 87 -7.21 14.28 -8.62
C ALA A 87 -8.16 14.72 -9.75
N GLY A 88 -8.16 13.94 -10.82
CA GLY A 88 -9.05 14.10 -11.97
C GLY A 88 -10.00 12.93 -12.12
N PHE A 89 -11.13 13.16 -12.79
CA PHE A 89 -12.05 12.11 -13.21
C PHE A 89 -12.54 12.41 -14.62
N THR A 90 -12.29 11.51 -15.56
CA THR A 90 -12.68 11.66 -16.97
C THR A 90 -12.98 10.29 -17.55
N ASP A 91 -14.09 10.17 -18.27
CA ASP A 91 -14.49 8.95 -18.98
C ASP A 91 -14.44 7.66 -18.12
N GLY A 92 -14.88 7.75 -16.86
CA GLY A 92 -14.91 6.60 -15.94
C GLY A 92 -13.55 6.24 -15.34
N THR A 93 -12.54 7.08 -15.51
CA THR A 93 -11.18 6.87 -15.01
C THR A 93 -10.80 7.99 -14.04
N PHE A 94 -10.36 7.61 -12.84
CA PHE A 94 -9.69 8.54 -11.94
C PHE A 94 -8.23 8.68 -12.34
N SER A 95 -7.67 9.88 -12.20
CA SER A 95 -6.25 10.16 -12.40
C SER A 95 -5.67 10.86 -11.17
N PHE A 96 -4.58 10.34 -10.64
CA PHE A 96 -3.88 10.87 -9.47
C PHE A 96 -2.45 11.21 -9.88
N PRO A 97 -2.05 12.50 -9.88
CA PRO A 97 -0.67 12.89 -10.14
C PRO A 97 0.29 12.24 -9.15
N ILE A 98 1.41 11.72 -9.65
CA ILE A 98 2.49 11.20 -8.81
C ILE A 98 3.35 12.38 -8.34
N THR A 99 3.55 12.49 -7.04
CA THR A 99 4.28 13.60 -6.40
C THR A 99 5.67 13.21 -5.90
N GLY A 100 5.93 11.91 -5.74
CA GLY A 100 7.18 11.43 -5.16
C GLY A 100 7.25 9.91 -5.03
N GLY A 101 8.29 9.47 -4.32
CA GLY A 101 8.59 8.08 -4.06
C GLY A 101 9.66 7.48 -4.98
N ASN A 102 9.77 6.16 -4.97
CA ASN A 102 10.73 5.38 -5.73
C ASN A 102 10.13 4.04 -6.14
N VAL A 103 10.66 3.42 -7.19
CA VAL A 103 10.23 2.08 -7.60
C VAL A 103 11.38 1.23 -8.13
N ASP A 104 11.39 -0.03 -7.72
CA ASP A 104 12.19 -1.10 -8.26
C ASP A 104 11.28 -2.12 -8.97
N TYR A 105 11.62 -2.45 -10.20
CA TYR A 105 10.95 -3.46 -11.01
C TYR A 105 11.84 -4.68 -11.17
N TYR A 106 11.40 -5.82 -10.67
CA TYR A 106 12.10 -7.10 -10.75
C TYR A 106 11.53 -7.96 -11.87
N ASP A 107 12.34 -8.90 -12.37
CA ASP A 107 11.89 -9.85 -13.39
C ASP A 107 10.76 -10.73 -12.84
N PRO A 108 9.57 -10.76 -13.48
CA PRO A 108 8.50 -11.69 -13.11
C PRO A 108 8.91 -13.17 -13.19
N ALA A 109 9.96 -13.52 -13.93
CA ALA A 109 10.52 -14.87 -13.96
C ALA A 109 11.46 -15.18 -12.78
N SER A 110 11.88 -14.19 -12.00
CA SER A 110 12.69 -14.39 -10.78
C SER A 110 11.84 -14.90 -9.61
N ASP A 111 12.48 -15.20 -8.48
CA ASP A 111 11.80 -15.58 -7.23
C ASP A 111 11.35 -14.37 -6.38
N VAL A 112 11.67 -13.13 -6.78
CA VAL A 112 11.35 -11.93 -6.00
C VAL A 112 9.88 -11.57 -6.15
N ARG A 113 9.13 -11.51 -5.04
CA ARG A 113 7.71 -11.13 -5.01
C ARG A 113 7.39 -10.22 -3.82
N PRO A 114 6.55 -9.19 -4.01
CA PRO A 114 6.05 -8.66 -5.29
C PRO A 114 7.20 -8.18 -6.20
N TYR A 115 7.01 -8.24 -7.52
CA TYR A 115 8.05 -7.85 -8.48
C TYR A 115 8.05 -6.34 -8.79
N VAL A 116 7.20 -5.58 -8.12
CA VAL A 116 7.27 -4.12 -8.03
C VAL A 116 7.42 -3.81 -6.55
N GLN A 117 8.40 -3.00 -6.19
CA GLN A 117 8.67 -2.62 -4.80
C GLN A 117 9.04 -1.15 -4.73
N GLY A 118 8.80 -0.51 -3.59
CA GLY A 118 9.09 0.90 -3.38
C GLY A 118 7.95 1.61 -2.67
N GLU A 119 7.78 2.89 -2.99
CA GLU A 119 6.75 3.78 -2.45
C GLU A 119 6.36 4.77 -3.54
N ILE A 120 5.08 5.06 -3.70
CA ILE A 120 4.60 6.02 -4.70
C ILE A 120 3.60 6.97 -4.05
N ASP A 121 3.95 8.26 -4.04
CA ASP A 121 3.19 9.30 -3.34
C ASP A 121 2.29 10.07 -4.30
N HIS A 122 1.08 10.41 -3.86
CA HIS A 122 0.08 11.19 -4.60
C HIS A 122 -0.49 12.31 -3.71
N ASP A 123 0.40 13.04 -3.04
CA ASP A 123 0.06 14.07 -2.05
C ASP A 123 -0.89 15.12 -2.64
N GLY A 124 -1.85 15.58 -1.83
CA GLY A 124 -2.82 16.59 -2.25
C GLY A 124 -3.84 16.12 -3.28
N SER A 125 -3.87 14.82 -3.60
CA SER A 125 -4.89 14.19 -4.43
C SER A 125 -5.77 13.26 -3.60
N GLY A 126 -7.02 13.04 -4.03
CA GLY A 126 -7.91 12.15 -3.32
C GLY A 126 -9.27 11.91 -3.96
N LEU A 127 -10.09 11.16 -3.23
CA LEU A 127 -11.46 10.82 -3.56
C LEU A 127 -12.40 11.32 -2.46
N SER A 128 -13.64 11.62 -2.83
CA SER A 128 -14.70 11.87 -1.87
C SER A 128 -15.90 10.96 -2.10
N LEU A 129 -16.58 10.59 -1.02
CA LEU A 129 -17.85 9.88 -1.03
C LEU A 129 -18.85 10.74 -0.28
N THR A 130 -19.87 11.20 -1.00
CA THR A 130 -20.94 12.04 -0.43
C THR A 130 -22.24 11.25 -0.36
N ALA A 131 -22.79 11.10 0.84
CA ALA A 131 -24.10 10.53 1.06
C ALA A 131 -25.22 11.55 0.82
N ALA A 132 -26.43 11.05 0.55
CA ALA A 132 -27.61 11.88 0.31
C ALA A 132 -28.00 12.79 1.50
N ASP A 133 -27.59 12.44 2.72
CA ASP A 133 -27.83 13.23 3.93
C ASP A 133 -26.80 14.37 4.13
N GLY A 134 -25.82 14.48 3.23
CA GLY A 134 -24.76 15.47 3.25
C GLY A 134 -23.50 15.03 4.00
N THR A 135 -23.44 13.80 4.50
CA THR A 135 -22.20 13.24 5.06
C THR A 135 -21.15 13.10 3.97
N VAL A 136 -19.96 13.64 4.22
CA VAL A 136 -18.82 13.57 3.30
C VAL A 136 -17.66 12.82 3.95
N VAL A 137 -17.13 11.83 3.25
CA VAL A 137 -15.85 11.20 3.57
C VAL A 137 -14.87 11.51 2.45
N GLU A 138 -13.69 12.01 2.81
CA GLU A 138 -12.58 12.27 1.90
C GLU A 138 -11.44 11.30 2.22
N LEU A 139 -10.88 10.72 1.17
CA LEU A 139 -9.70 9.85 1.21
C LEU A 139 -8.62 10.60 0.42
N THR A 140 -7.57 11.09 1.09
CA THR A 140 -6.56 11.97 0.49
C THR A 140 -5.15 11.49 0.77
N ASP A 141 -4.17 12.10 0.09
CA ASP A 141 -2.75 11.93 0.35
C ASP A 141 -2.34 10.46 0.22
N PHE A 142 -2.64 9.89 -0.95
CA PHE A 142 -2.45 8.48 -1.18
C PHE A 142 -0.97 8.12 -1.26
N ARG A 143 -0.63 7.02 -0.59
CA ARG A 143 0.70 6.41 -0.61
C ARG A 143 0.58 4.94 -0.94
N ILE A 144 1.19 4.54 -2.05
CA ILE A 144 1.16 3.17 -2.54
C ILE A 144 2.43 2.47 -2.08
N ASP A 145 2.27 1.34 -1.39
CA ASP A 145 3.35 0.40 -1.10
C ASP A 145 3.15 -0.86 -1.96
N PRO A 146 3.78 -0.94 -3.15
CA PRO A 146 3.69 -2.12 -4.00
C PRO A 146 4.37 -3.36 -3.39
N GLY A 147 5.32 -3.17 -2.46
CA GLY A 147 6.00 -4.27 -1.76
C GLY A 147 5.09 -4.99 -0.77
N GLU A 148 4.18 -4.24 -0.13
CA GLU A 148 3.09 -4.80 0.69
C GLU A 148 1.81 -5.07 -0.11
N SER A 149 1.73 -4.56 -1.34
CA SER A 149 0.51 -4.56 -2.17
C SER A 149 -0.66 -3.83 -1.50
N LYS A 150 -0.37 -2.64 -0.98
CA LYS A 150 -1.33 -1.82 -0.22
C LYS A 150 -1.33 -0.36 -0.66
N LEU A 151 -2.48 0.28 -0.53
CA LEU A 151 -2.61 1.72 -0.63
C LEU A 151 -3.06 2.28 0.73
N TYR A 152 -2.36 3.31 1.17
CA TYR A 152 -2.64 4.06 2.39
C TYR A 152 -3.08 5.49 2.08
N GLY A 153 -3.74 6.15 3.02
CA GLY A 153 -4.06 7.57 2.91
C GLY A 153 -4.76 8.14 4.14
N THR A 154 -5.00 9.45 4.12
CA THR A 154 -5.71 10.17 5.17
C THR A 154 -7.21 10.07 4.96
N VAL A 155 -7.96 9.78 6.02
CA VAL A 155 -9.42 9.72 6.04
C VAL A 155 -9.96 10.91 6.81
N THR A 156 -10.77 11.72 6.16
CA THR A 156 -11.47 12.86 6.77
C THR A 156 -12.97 12.67 6.65
N ALA A 157 -13.68 12.68 7.77
CA ALA A 157 -15.15 12.62 7.79
C ALA A 157 -15.70 13.99 8.22
N ASN A 158 -16.51 14.60 7.37
CA ASN A 158 -17.11 15.92 7.61
C ASN A 158 -16.09 16.99 8.04
N GLY A 159 -14.92 17.01 7.37
CA GLY A 159 -13.83 17.95 7.64
C GLY A 159 -13.02 17.66 8.91
N THR A 160 -13.27 16.53 9.60
CA THR A 160 -12.47 16.08 10.75
C THR A 160 -11.67 14.85 10.37
N VAL A 161 -10.36 14.87 10.61
CA VAL A 161 -9.49 13.71 10.38
C VAL A 161 -9.93 12.56 11.29
N ALA A 162 -10.33 11.45 10.67
CA ALA A 162 -10.75 10.23 11.34
C ALA A 162 -9.58 9.24 11.50
N ALA A 163 -8.68 9.18 10.51
CA ALA A 163 -7.46 8.39 10.54
C ALA A 163 -6.41 9.00 9.61
N GLU A 164 -5.15 8.96 10.03
CA GLU A 164 -3.99 9.31 9.18
C GLU A 164 -3.31 8.00 8.77
N ASP A 165 -2.79 7.93 7.53
CA ASP A 165 -2.11 6.75 6.97
C ASP A 165 -2.92 5.45 7.14
N ALA A 166 -4.24 5.54 6.97
CA ALA A 166 -5.15 4.41 7.07
C ALA A 166 -4.93 3.45 5.91
N TYR A 167 -5.06 2.15 6.17
CA TYR A 167 -5.03 1.14 5.11
C TYR A 167 -6.32 1.20 4.30
N LEU A 168 -6.28 1.68 3.06
CA LEU A 168 -7.49 1.97 2.28
C LEU A 168 -7.85 0.91 1.24
N PHE A 169 -6.84 0.40 0.53
CA PHE A 169 -7.08 -0.56 -0.56
C PHE A 169 -6.06 -1.68 -0.59
N ASN A 170 -6.54 -2.91 -0.79
CA ASN A 170 -5.72 -4.03 -1.23
C ASN A 170 -5.37 -3.84 -2.72
N LEU A 171 -4.14 -4.17 -3.10
CA LEU A 171 -3.69 -4.14 -4.49
C LEU A 171 -3.36 -5.57 -4.93
N TYR A 172 -3.77 -5.95 -6.14
CA TYR A 172 -3.45 -7.26 -6.68
C TYR A 172 -2.78 -7.16 -8.04
N GLY A 173 -1.47 -7.44 -8.06
CA GLY A 173 -0.64 -7.40 -9.26
C GLY A 173 -0.65 -8.68 -10.10
N GLY A 174 -1.49 -9.68 -9.80
CA GLY A 174 -1.51 -10.94 -10.55
C GLY A 174 -2.03 -10.81 -11.98
N THR A 175 -2.66 -9.69 -12.32
CA THR A 175 -3.21 -9.35 -13.65
C THR A 175 -2.38 -8.31 -14.40
N LEU A 176 -1.23 -7.93 -13.86
CA LEU A 176 -0.33 -6.97 -14.50
C LEU A 176 0.13 -7.48 -15.87
N LYS A 177 0.09 -6.57 -16.84
CA LYS A 177 0.70 -6.73 -18.14
C LYS A 177 2.21 -6.53 -18.02
N PRO A 178 3.01 -7.06 -18.98
CA PRO A 178 4.43 -6.74 -19.04
C PRO A 178 4.66 -5.23 -19.08
N LEU A 179 5.75 -4.77 -18.46
CA LEU A 179 6.18 -3.37 -18.49
C LEU A 179 6.28 -2.87 -19.94
N GLN A 180 5.68 -1.71 -20.21
CA GLN A 180 5.67 -1.09 -21.53
C GLN A 180 6.39 0.25 -21.51
N MET A 181 6.86 0.69 -22.68
CA MET A 181 7.43 2.01 -22.87
C MET A 181 6.56 2.83 -23.83
N GLU A 182 6.15 4.01 -23.39
CA GLU A 182 5.42 5.00 -24.19
C GLU A 182 6.28 6.27 -24.31
N GLY A 183 7.07 6.36 -25.38
CA GLY A 183 8.08 7.41 -25.50
C GLY A 183 9.15 7.27 -24.42
N THR A 184 9.27 8.27 -23.55
CA THR A 184 10.18 8.32 -22.40
C THR A 184 9.50 7.92 -21.08
N ASN A 185 8.29 7.37 -21.15
CA ASN A 185 7.54 6.94 -19.97
C ASN A 185 7.51 5.41 -19.89
N ALA A 186 7.66 4.89 -18.67
CA ALA A 186 7.37 3.51 -18.36
C ALA A 186 5.92 3.38 -17.91
N VAL A 187 5.21 2.36 -18.42
CA VAL A 187 3.80 2.12 -18.17
C VAL A 187 3.60 0.71 -17.65
N LEU A 188 2.91 0.61 -16.51
CA LEU A 188 2.54 -0.66 -15.89
C LEU A 188 1.03 -0.67 -15.64
N GLU A 189 0.32 -1.58 -16.30
CA GLU A 189 -1.14 -1.67 -16.26
C GLU A 189 -1.58 -3.05 -15.78
N GLY A 190 -2.67 -3.09 -15.01
CA GLY A 190 -3.39 -4.32 -14.73
C GLY A 190 -3.48 -4.67 -13.25
N THR A 191 -3.00 -3.82 -12.34
CA THR A 191 -3.22 -4.04 -10.90
C THR A 191 -4.70 -3.85 -10.59
N THR A 192 -5.38 -4.83 -10.00
CA THR A 192 -6.74 -4.59 -9.51
C THR A 192 -6.68 -3.92 -8.14
N VAL A 193 -7.59 -2.98 -7.92
CA VAL A 193 -7.70 -2.20 -6.68
C VAL A 193 -8.96 -2.64 -5.95
N HIS A 194 -8.84 -3.03 -4.70
CA HIS A 194 -9.93 -3.57 -3.90
C HIS A 194 -10.04 -2.83 -2.56
N ILE A 195 -11.25 -2.67 -2.04
CA ILE A 195 -11.47 -2.07 -0.71
C ILE A 195 -10.76 -2.93 0.35
N SER A 196 -10.04 -2.28 1.27
CA SER A 196 -9.43 -2.94 2.42
C SER A 196 -10.47 -3.28 3.50
N PRO A 197 -10.18 -4.23 4.40
CA PRO A 197 -11.07 -4.52 5.52
C PRO A 197 -11.28 -3.30 6.44
N ASP A 198 -10.23 -2.50 6.65
CA ASP A 198 -10.28 -1.32 7.53
C ASP A 198 -11.13 -0.20 6.92
N ALA A 199 -10.99 0.04 5.61
CA ALA A 199 -11.81 1.00 4.88
C ALA A 199 -13.27 0.56 4.84
N ALA A 200 -13.54 -0.73 4.56
CA ALA A 200 -14.90 -1.26 4.58
C ALA A 200 -15.56 -1.03 5.96
N ALA A 201 -14.86 -1.38 7.05
CA ALA A 201 -15.37 -1.18 8.41
C ALA A 201 -15.65 0.30 8.72
N LEU A 202 -14.73 1.20 8.37
CA LEU A 202 -14.88 2.64 8.63
C LEU A 202 -16.01 3.26 7.81
N LEU A 203 -16.13 2.92 6.53
CA LEU A 203 -17.18 3.43 5.64
C LEU A 203 -18.56 2.91 6.08
N ASN A 204 -18.66 1.63 6.41
CA ASN A 204 -19.89 1.02 6.95
C ASN A 204 -20.33 1.69 8.25
N GLN A 205 -19.39 1.96 9.15
CA GLN A 205 -19.68 2.69 10.38
C GLN A 205 -20.13 4.13 10.09
N THR A 206 -19.47 4.83 9.18
CA THR A 206 -19.73 6.25 8.89
C THR A 206 -21.07 6.45 8.20
N PHE A 207 -21.42 5.59 7.23
CA PHE A 207 -22.66 5.68 6.48
C PHE A 207 -23.78 4.79 7.04
N ASN A 208 -23.54 4.14 8.18
CA ASN A 208 -24.48 3.22 8.85
C ASN A 208 -25.05 2.18 7.87
N THR A 209 -24.15 1.47 7.20
CA THR A 209 -24.45 0.44 6.19
C THR A 209 -23.56 -0.80 6.41
N ASP A 210 -23.84 -1.89 5.71
CA ASP A 210 -23.04 -3.11 5.65
C ASP A 210 -22.66 -3.51 4.21
N ALA A 211 -23.00 -2.67 3.21
CA ALA A 211 -22.83 -3.03 1.82
C ALA A 211 -21.42 -2.77 1.27
N VAL A 212 -20.59 -1.97 1.96
CA VAL A 212 -19.18 -1.83 1.58
C VAL A 212 -18.45 -3.07 2.09
N GLN A 213 -18.16 -3.99 1.19
CA GLN A 213 -17.51 -5.24 1.52
C GLN A 213 -15.98 -5.13 1.40
N ASP A 214 -15.28 -5.88 2.24
CA ASP A 214 -13.87 -6.21 2.02
C ASP A 214 -13.70 -6.88 0.66
N GLU A 215 -12.54 -6.67 0.03
CA GLU A 215 -12.18 -7.18 -1.30
C GLU A 215 -13.11 -6.71 -2.44
N MET A 216 -14.02 -5.76 -2.19
CA MET A 216 -14.86 -5.19 -3.24
C MET A 216 -13.98 -4.52 -4.30
N LEU A 217 -14.07 -4.99 -5.55
CA LEU A 217 -13.32 -4.45 -6.67
C LEU A 217 -13.74 -2.99 -6.92
N VAL A 218 -12.75 -2.10 -6.95
CA VAL A 218 -12.92 -0.68 -7.27
C VAL A 218 -12.64 -0.44 -8.76
N GLY A 219 -11.59 -1.08 -9.28
CA GLY A 219 -11.16 -0.86 -10.66
C GLY A 219 -9.81 -1.46 -10.98
N VAL A 220 -9.28 -1.07 -12.14
CA VAL A 220 -7.97 -1.52 -12.65
C VAL A 220 -7.04 -0.31 -12.76
N ALA A 221 -5.88 -0.41 -12.11
CA ALA A 221 -4.85 0.60 -12.09
C ALA A 221 -3.90 0.49 -13.29
N LYS A 222 -3.49 1.67 -13.77
CA LYS A 222 -2.40 1.92 -14.72
C LYS A 222 -1.50 2.99 -14.13
N ILE A 223 -0.23 2.67 -13.94
CA ILE A 223 0.78 3.62 -13.48
C ILE A 223 1.62 4.04 -14.68
N THR A 224 1.84 5.35 -14.82
CA THR A 224 2.73 5.95 -15.80
C THR A 224 3.78 6.76 -15.06
N VAL A 225 5.06 6.48 -15.31
CA VAL A 225 6.18 7.22 -14.70
C VAL A 225 7.14 7.69 -15.78
N ALA A 226 7.68 8.90 -15.60
CA ALA A 226 8.76 9.42 -16.42
C ALA A 226 10.05 8.67 -16.07
N THR A 227 10.86 8.32 -17.08
CA THR A 227 12.16 7.66 -16.87
C THR A 227 13.37 8.58 -17.10
N GLU A 228 13.13 9.84 -17.47
CA GLU A 228 14.13 10.86 -17.79
C GLU A 228 13.80 12.21 -17.18
#